data_AF-A0A934K828-F1
#
_entry.id   AF-A0A934K828-F1
#
_cell.length_a   1.000
_cell.length_b   1.000
_cell.length_c   1.000
_cell.angle_alpha   90.00
_cell.angle_beta   90.00
_cell.angle_gamma   90.00
#
_symmetry.space_group_name_H-M   'P 1'
#
loop_
_entity.id
_entity.type
_entity.pdbx_description
1 polymer ?
#
loop_
_entity_poly.entity_id
_entity_poly.type
_entity_poly.pdbx_seq_one_letter_code
_entity_poly.pdbx_strand_id
1 'polypeptide(L)'
;MASSGGGSIQDIILTAFAPLGAGAQQWALRIAKCESGYNPNAVNRSSGASGLFQFMPSTWAHLPWAGQSVFNPVANAQAAAYYYQHSGSGPWQCK
;
A
#
# COMPACT_ATOMS: atom_id res chain seq x y z
N MET A 1 10.85 -20.85 3.89
CA MET A 1 11.31 -20.50 2.53
C MET A 1 11.00 -19.03 2.34
N ALA A 2 12.00 -18.16 2.46
CA ALA A 2 11.86 -16.73 2.18
C ALA A 2 12.49 -16.50 0.79
N SER A 3 11.66 -16.15 -0.19
CA SER A 3 12.11 -16.00 -1.57
C SER A 3 12.27 -14.51 -1.92
N SER A 4 13.54 -14.13 -2.09
CA SER A 4 14.09 -13.36 -3.22
C SER A 4 13.40 -12.05 -3.65
N GLY A 5 13.94 -10.91 -3.19
CA GLY A 5 14.65 -9.92 -4.02
C GLY A 5 13.97 -9.23 -5.22
N GLY A 6 12.70 -9.50 -5.50
CA GLY A 6 11.95 -8.93 -6.64
C GLY A 6 10.61 -9.62 -6.74
N GLY A 7 9.98 -9.85 -5.59
CA GLY A 7 8.73 -10.60 -5.49
C GLY A 7 7.61 -9.90 -6.23
N SER A 8 6.57 -10.68 -6.50
CA SER A 8 5.31 -10.16 -7.04
C SER A 8 4.84 -8.92 -6.24
N ILE A 9 3.99 -8.07 -6.81
CA ILE A 9 3.43 -6.92 -6.06
C ILE A 9 2.83 -7.38 -4.72
N GLN A 10 2.26 -8.58 -4.71
CA GLN A 10 1.76 -9.26 -3.52
C GLN A 10 2.86 -9.57 -2.51
N ASP A 11 4.03 -10.07 -2.92
CA ASP A 11 5.18 -10.27 -2.01
C ASP A 11 5.67 -8.95 -1.41
N ILE A 12 5.68 -7.86 -2.19
CA ILE A 12 6.06 -6.53 -1.68
C ILE A 12 5.09 -6.10 -0.58
N ILE A 13 3.79 -6.28 -0.80
CA ILE A 13 2.74 -6.00 0.19
C ILE A 13 2.92 -6.90 1.42
N LEU A 14 3.07 -8.21 1.23
CA LEU A 14 3.26 -9.17 2.32
C LEU A 14 4.50 -8.82 3.15
N THR A 15 5.60 -8.43 2.50
CA THR A 15 6.84 -8.04 3.17
C THR A 15 6.65 -6.77 4.01
N ALA A 16 5.98 -5.75 3.46
CA ALA A 16 5.72 -4.50 4.18
C ALA A 16 4.83 -4.72 5.42
N PHE A 17 3.87 -5.64 5.33
CA PHE A 17 2.94 -5.95 6.42
C PHE A 17 3.40 -7.10 7.31
N ALA A 18 4.54 -7.74 7.04
CA ALA A 18 5.04 -8.87 7.84
C ALA A 18 5.17 -8.57 9.34
N PRO A 19 5.68 -7.39 9.77
CA PRO A 19 5.77 -7.04 11.20
C PRO A 19 4.42 -6.90 11.90
N LEU A 20 3.34 -6.74 11.13
CA LEU A 20 1.97 -6.58 11.63
C LEU A 20 1.22 -7.90 11.80
N GLY A 21 1.81 -9.00 11.33
CA GLY A 21 1.23 -10.34 11.39
C GLY A 21 0.28 -10.67 10.23
N ALA A 22 -0.11 -11.95 10.19
CA ALA A 22 -0.83 -12.54 9.06
C ALA A 22 -2.20 -11.89 8.77
N GLY A 23 -2.90 -11.42 9.81
CA GLY A 23 -4.19 -10.74 9.62
C GLY A 23 -4.08 -9.44 8.85
N ALA A 24 -3.06 -8.63 9.16
CA ALA A 24 -2.79 -7.38 8.44
C ALA A 24 -2.30 -7.64 7.01
N GLN A 25 -1.48 -8.67 6.81
CA GLN A 25 -1.06 -9.11 5.48
C GLN A 25 -2.25 -9.49 4.59
N GLN A 26 -3.20 -10.28 5.10
CA GLN A 26 -4.41 -10.66 4.36
C GLN A 26 -5.30 -9.45 4.04
N TRP A 27 -5.47 -8.55 5.03
CA TRP A 27 -6.18 -7.29 4.82
C TRP A 27 -5.53 -6.45 3.72
N ALA A 28 -4.20 -6.31 3.75
CA ALA A 28 -3.45 -5.48 2.82
C ALA A 28 -3.55 -5.99 1.37
N LEU A 29 -3.48 -7.31 1.18
CA LEU A 29 -3.71 -7.92 -0.14
C LEU A 29 -5.14 -7.64 -0.65
N ARG A 30 -6.15 -7.78 0.22
CA ARG A 30 -7.54 -7.48 -0.14
C ARG A 30 -7.68 -6.02 -0.59
N ILE A 31 -7.15 -5.06 0.19
CA ILE A 31 -7.25 -3.64 -0.13
C ILE A 31 -6.49 -3.30 -1.41
N ALA A 32 -5.23 -3.70 -1.56
CA ALA A 32 -4.46 -3.40 -2.76
C ALA A 32 -5.13 -3.96 -4.04
N LYS A 33 -5.81 -5.10 -3.95
CA LYS A 33 -6.62 -5.63 -5.05
C LYS A 33 -7.81 -4.72 -5.38
N CYS A 34 -8.52 -4.22 -4.39
CA CYS A 34 -9.69 -3.37 -4.61
C CYS A 34 -9.31 -1.98 -5.13
N GLU A 35 -8.26 -1.40 -4.57
CA GLU A 35 -7.82 -0.03 -4.83
C GLU A 35 -7.13 0.11 -6.20
N SER A 36 -6.27 -0.85 -6.56
CA SER A 36 -5.44 -0.75 -7.76
C SER A 36 -5.43 -2.01 -8.63
N GLY A 37 -6.03 -3.12 -8.18
CA GLY A 37 -5.85 -4.42 -8.84
C GLY A 37 -4.40 -4.91 -8.79
N TYR A 38 -3.63 -4.50 -7.77
CA TYR A 38 -2.18 -4.70 -7.69
C TYR A 38 -1.36 -3.94 -8.75
N ASN A 39 -1.90 -2.86 -9.32
CA ASN A 39 -1.16 -2.01 -10.25
C ASN A 39 -0.49 -0.84 -9.51
N PRO A 40 0.85 -0.80 -9.40
CA PRO A 40 1.53 0.30 -8.71
C PRO A 40 1.43 1.65 -9.43
N ASN A 41 1.03 1.67 -10.69
CA ASN A 41 0.83 2.89 -11.48
C ASN A 41 -0.66 3.30 -11.58
N ALA A 42 -1.53 2.71 -10.75
CA ALA A 42 -2.94 3.09 -10.73
C ALA A 42 -3.11 4.53 -10.26
N VAL A 43 -3.89 5.32 -11.00
CA VAL A 43 -4.26 6.70 -10.66
C VAL A 43 -5.76 6.86 -10.81
N ASN A 44 -6.43 7.25 -9.74
CA ASN A 44 -7.81 7.67 -9.79
C ASN A 44 -7.89 9.10 -10.33
N ARG A 45 -8.44 9.26 -11.54
CA ARG A 45 -8.57 10.57 -12.21
C ARG A 45 -9.53 11.53 -11.50
N SER A 46 -10.45 11.04 -10.69
CA SER A 46 -11.43 11.88 -9.99
C SER A 46 -10.90 12.45 -8.69
N SER A 47 -10.10 11.68 -7.93
CA SER A 47 -9.59 12.07 -6.60
C SER A 47 -8.09 12.36 -6.57
N GLY A 48 -7.34 11.97 -7.60
CA GLY A 48 -5.87 12.03 -7.64
C GLY A 48 -5.18 10.93 -6.81
N ALA A 49 -5.95 10.02 -6.23
CA ALA A 49 -5.41 8.91 -5.45
C ALA A 49 -4.50 8.02 -6.31
N SER A 50 -3.34 7.64 -5.77
CA SER A 50 -2.25 7.07 -6.56
C SER A 50 -1.57 5.87 -5.90
N GLY A 51 -1.09 4.95 -6.73
CA GLY A 51 -0.31 3.78 -6.32
C GLY A 51 -1.15 2.62 -5.79
N LEU A 52 -0.47 1.64 -5.18
CA LEU A 52 -1.06 0.36 -4.77
C LEU A 52 -2.24 0.50 -3.80
N PHE A 53 -2.10 1.40 -2.83
CA PHE A 53 -3.10 1.67 -1.79
C PHE A 53 -3.86 2.99 -2.02
N GLN A 54 -3.80 3.53 -3.25
CA GLN A 54 -4.53 4.74 -3.66
C GLN A 54 -4.40 5.89 -2.63
N PHE A 55 -3.14 6.25 -2.32
CA PHE A 55 -2.88 7.37 -1.43
C PHE A 55 -3.26 8.70 -2.07
N MET A 56 -3.98 9.54 -1.33
CA MET A 56 -4.20 10.94 -1.75
C MET A 56 -2.87 11.71 -1.74
N PRO A 57 -2.65 12.65 -2.68
CA PRO A 57 -1.43 13.45 -2.72
C PRO A 57 -1.16 14.22 -1.43
N SER A 58 -2.21 14.78 -0.81
CA SER A 58 -2.13 15.49 0.47
C SER A 58 -1.68 14.57 1.61
N THR A 59 -2.21 13.34 1.69
CA THR A 59 -1.77 12.36 2.68
C THR A 59 -0.33 11.93 2.43
N TRP A 60 0.03 11.61 1.18
CA TRP A 60 1.38 11.18 0.81
C TRP A 60 2.44 12.21 1.20
N ALA A 61 2.16 13.50 0.99
CA ALA A 61 3.08 14.59 1.31
C ALA A 61 3.46 14.68 2.81
N HIS A 62 2.64 14.13 3.71
CA HIS A 62 2.90 14.13 5.15
C HIS A 62 3.51 12.82 5.65
N LEU A 63 3.70 11.83 4.77
CA LEU A 63 4.29 10.54 5.15
C LEU A 63 5.82 10.57 5.04
N PRO A 64 6.53 9.72 5.81
CA PRO A 64 7.98 9.58 5.72
C PRO A 64 8.50 9.26 4.31
N TRP A 65 7.66 8.67 3.46
CA TRP A 65 7.98 8.31 2.07
C TRP A 65 7.67 9.42 1.05
N ALA A 66 7.28 10.63 1.47
CA ALA A 66 6.94 11.74 0.57
C ALA A 66 8.06 12.08 -0.44
N GLY A 67 9.33 11.89 -0.06
CA GLY A 67 10.50 12.07 -0.93
C GLY A 67 10.71 10.94 -1.96
N GLN A 68 9.88 9.90 -1.94
CA GLN A 68 9.87 8.82 -2.92
C GLN A 68 8.64 8.95 -3.83
N SER A 69 8.68 8.27 -4.97
CA SER A 69 7.51 8.17 -5.84
C SER A 69 6.38 7.40 -5.18
N VAL A 70 5.17 7.95 -5.16
CA VAL A 70 3.94 7.24 -4.72
C VAL A 70 3.67 5.99 -5.57
N PHE A 71 4.23 5.92 -6.78
CA PHE A 71 4.15 4.76 -7.68
C PHE A 71 5.24 3.72 -7.42
N ASN A 72 6.20 3.99 -6.54
CA ASN A 72 7.15 2.96 -6.10
C ASN A 72 6.38 1.95 -5.24
N PRO A 73 6.22 0.68 -5.67
CA PRO A 73 5.41 -0.30 -4.97
C PRO A 73 5.91 -0.57 -3.55
N VAL A 74 7.22 -0.53 -3.33
CA VAL A 74 7.83 -0.77 -2.01
C VAL A 74 7.51 0.39 -1.08
N ALA A 75 7.75 1.64 -1.53
CA ALA A 75 7.45 2.82 -0.72
C ALA A 75 5.96 2.94 -0.42
N ASN A 76 5.10 2.66 -1.42
CA ASN A 76 3.65 2.71 -1.26
C ASN A 76 3.15 1.66 -0.26
N ALA A 77 3.65 0.42 -0.33
CA ALA A 77 3.27 -0.64 0.60
C ALA A 77 3.77 -0.37 2.02
N GLN A 78 5.00 0.15 2.18
CA GLN A 78 5.52 0.55 3.49
C GLN A 78 4.73 1.70 4.11
N ALA A 79 4.39 2.72 3.31
CA ALA A 79 3.52 3.81 3.70
C ALA A 79 2.14 3.32 4.15
N ALA A 80 1.57 2.35 3.45
CA ALA A 80 0.30 1.71 3.83
C ALA A 80 0.40 0.96 5.17
N ALA A 81 1.47 0.19 5.38
CA ALA A 81 1.69 -0.51 6.65
C ALA A 81 1.85 0.46 7.83
N TYR A 82 2.58 1.56 7.62
CA TYR A 82 2.74 2.62 8.63
C TYR A 82 1.42 3.32 8.94
N TYR A 83 0.68 3.73 7.92
CA TYR A 83 -0.60 4.41 8.11
C TYR A 83 -1.65 3.49 8.73
N TYR A 84 -1.65 2.20 8.37
CA TYR A 84 -2.49 1.19 9.01
C TYR A 84 -2.21 1.06 10.51
N GLN A 85 -0.94 1.11 10.95
CA GLN A 85 -0.60 1.11 12.37
C GLN A 85 -1.14 2.34 13.12
N HIS A 86 -1.12 3.51 12.48
CA HIS A 86 -1.47 4.78 13.14
C HIS A 86 -2.96 5.11 13.08
N SER A 87 -3.65 4.72 12.00
CA SER A 87 -5.04 5.10 11.74
C SER A 87 -6.01 3.91 11.64
N GLY A 88 -5.49 2.68 11.67
CA GLY A 88 -6.29 1.46 11.49
C GLY A 88 -6.77 1.24 10.05
N SER A 89 -7.69 0.30 9.87
CA SER A 89 -8.26 -0.08 8.56
C SER A 89 -9.38 0.84 8.07
N GLY A 90 -9.88 1.73 8.92
CA GLY A 90 -11.04 2.61 8.66
C GLY A 90 -11.01 3.46 7.37
N PRO A 91 -9.87 3.97 6.88
CA PRO A 91 -9.81 4.78 5.67
C PRO A 91 -10.05 3.98 4.37
N TRP A 92 -9.81 2.66 4.39
CA TRP A 92 -9.95 1.81 3.21
C TRP A 92 -11.15 0.89 3.37
N GLN A 93 -12.28 1.34 2.83
CA GLN A 93 -13.47 0.50 2.73
C GLN A 93 -13.55 -0.13 1.34
N CYS A 94 -12.87 -1.27 1.16
CA CYS A 94 -13.22 -2.15 0.05
C CYS A 94 -14.59 -2.78 0.35
N LYS A 95 -15.62 -2.25 -0.32
CA LYS A 95 -16.99 -2.78 -0.32
C LYS A 95 -17.07 -4.05 -1.18
#